data_AF-A0A317H537-F1
#
_entry.id   AF-A0A317H537-F1
#
_cell.length_a   1.000
_cell.length_b   1.000
_cell.length_c   1.000
_cell.angle_alpha   90.00
_cell.angle_beta   90.00
_cell.angle_gamma   90.00
#
_symmetry.space_group_name_H-M   'P 1'
#
loop_
_entity.id
_entity.type
_entity.pdbx_description
1 polymer ?
#
loop_
_entity_poly.entity_id
_entity_poly.type
_entity_poly.pdbx_seq_one_letter_code
_entity_poly.pdbx_strand_id
1 'polypeptide(L)'
;MIDRTRLVGALADFRADLVRFCAKLNKINTLPVPDHDTGTNLLATVSQILAAGTLDSTQETQCENPEIYETFGNSGILIGAWLEGAQKSIEAPVSISQMTAAAAGEVERTIVCPQPGLFLDYAIRSADLLGKANPDVLHDETAIIGDDLRMLLIETASEAPELHQLVDSGSTGLYFLLKRLLFTCPDSADEDLFESWAQEPLTGASADDELVEFMFTVEDAPRNHILAVLSRFSVESVMLGRSSHGGIRAHCHGPKYIAADLYDSLATSSRMDDFHIRQVYQEDLP
;
A
#
# COMPACT_ATOMS: atom_id res chain seq x y z
N MET A 1 -1.55 20.09 13.40
CA MET A 1 -0.15 19.64 13.26
C MET A 1 -0.03 18.18 13.66
N ILE A 2 0.76 17.41 12.92
CA ILE A 2 1.09 16.00 13.15
C ILE A 2 2.54 15.90 13.64
N ASP A 3 2.74 15.21 14.77
CA ASP A 3 4.05 14.78 15.26
C ASP A 3 4.13 13.24 15.27
N ARG A 4 5.29 12.70 15.69
CA ARG A 4 5.51 11.24 15.71
C ARG A 4 4.52 10.53 16.63
N THR A 5 4.28 11.06 17.82
CA THR A 5 3.33 10.50 18.79
C THR A 5 1.93 10.40 18.19
N ARG A 6 1.48 11.44 17.46
CA ARG A 6 0.18 11.45 16.80
C ARG A 6 0.12 10.43 15.65
N LEU A 7 1.18 10.30 14.85
CA LEU A 7 1.26 9.29 13.79
C LEU A 7 1.20 7.86 14.39
N VAL A 8 1.93 7.60 15.47
CA VAL A 8 1.94 6.31 16.18
C VAL A 8 0.56 5.98 16.74
N GLY A 9 -0.08 6.96 17.40
CA GLY A 9 -1.43 6.80 17.94
C GLY A 9 -2.45 6.48 16.84
N ALA A 10 -2.44 7.23 15.74
CA ALA A 10 -3.31 6.97 14.60
C ALA A 10 -3.05 5.59 13.97
N LEU A 11 -1.79 5.15 13.92
CA LEU A 11 -1.42 3.84 13.40
C LEU A 11 -1.91 2.70 14.31
N ALA A 12 -1.86 2.87 15.62
CA ALA A 12 -2.38 1.91 16.59
C ALA A 12 -3.90 1.74 16.47
N ASP A 13 -4.63 2.84 16.30
CA ASP A 13 -6.07 2.81 16.06
C ASP A 13 -6.39 2.21 14.68
N PHE A 14 -5.63 2.55 13.65
CA PHE A 14 -5.77 1.97 12.32
C PHE A 14 -5.54 0.45 12.33
N ARG A 15 -4.56 -0.05 13.10
CA ARG A 15 -4.38 -1.50 13.30
C ARG A 15 -5.65 -2.15 13.86
N ALA A 16 -6.31 -1.50 14.83
CA ALA A 16 -7.54 -2.02 15.41
C ALA A 16 -8.70 -2.05 14.38
N ASP A 17 -8.76 -1.08 13.47
CA ASP A 17 -9.70 -1.08 12.35
C ASP A 17 -9.38 -2.17 11.33
N LEU A 18 -8.11 -2.38 11.00
CA LEU A 18 -7.68 -3.45 10.11
C LEU A 18 -8.08 -4.82 10.64
N VAL A 19 -8.01 -5.07 11.96
CA VAL A 19 -8.54 -6.32 12.55
C VAL A 19 -10.03 -6.51 12.25
N ARG A 20 -10.82 -5.43 12.17
CA ARG A 20 -12.26 -5.48 11.89
C ARG A 20 -12.56 -5.63 10.41
N PHE A 21 -11.83 -4.92 9.56
CA PHE A 21 -12.13 -4.83 8.12
C PHE A 21 -11.25 -5.72 7.24
N CYS A 22 -10.28 -6.45 7.80
CA CYS A 22 -9.36 -7.34 7.06
C CYS A 22 -10.08 -8.22 6.04
N ALA A 23 -11.10 -8.96 6.48
CA ALA A 23 -11.85 -9.85 5.59
C ALA A 23 -12.60 -9.11 4.48
N LYS A 24 -13.08 -7.89 4.76
CA LYS A 24 -13.79 -7.07 3.77
C LYS A 24 -12.83 -6.47 2.75
N LEU A 25 -11.67 -5.99 3.19
CA LEU A 25 -10.58 -5.52 2.32
C LEU A 25 -10.07 -6.65 1.41
N ASN A 26 -9.90 -7.85 1.94
CA ASN A 26 -9.56 -9.04 1.16
C ASN A 26 -10.63 -9.35 0.10
N LYS A 27 -11.91 -9.25 0.46
CA LYS A 27 -13.03 -9.51 -0.45
C LYS A 27 -13.08 -8.55 -1.65
N ILE A 28 -12.81 -7.26 -1.43
CA ILE A 28 -12.82 -6.25 -2.51
C ILE A 28 -11.49 -6.14 -3.25
N ASN A 29 -10.48 -6.96 -2.91
CA ASN A 29 -9.20 -6.94 -3.59
C ASN A 29 -9.30 -7.60 -4.97
N THR A 30 -9.57 -6.80 -6.00
CA THR A 30 -9.74 -7.27 -7.38
C THR A 30 -8.63 -6.82 -8.31
N LEU A 31 -7.79 -5.85 -7.91
CA LEU A 31 -6.70 -5.29 -8.72
C LEU A 31 -5.42 -5.02 -7.93
N PRO A 32 -4.26 -4.98 -8.60
CA PRO A 32 -4.05 -5.39 -10.00
C PRO A 32 -4.20 -6.90 -10.19
N VAL A 33 -4.16 -7.65 -9.08
CA VAL A 33 -4.31 -9.10 -9.03
C VAL A 33 -5.35 -9.45 -7.96
N PRO A 34 -6.37 -10.28 -8.26
CA PRO A 34 -7.40 -10.67 -7.30
C PRO A 34 -6.91 -11.80 -6.37
N ASP A 35 -5.87 -11.54 -5.59
CA ASP A 35 -5.24 -12.52 -4.67
C ASP A 35 -5.93 -12.58 -3.28
N HIS A 36 -6.90 -11.69 -3.03
CA HIS A 36 -7.69 -11.61 -1.80
C HIS A 36 -6.88 -11.43 -0.51
N ASP A 37 -5.75 -10.71 -0.55
CA ASP A 37 -4.86 -10.60 0.60
C ASP A 37 -4.64 -9.18 1.15
N THR A 38 -5.21 -8.12 0.55
CA THR A 38 -4.90 -6.73 0.92
C THR A 38 -5.08 -6.43 2.42
N GLY A 39 -6.19 -6.83 3.02
CA GLY A 39 -6.41 -6.67 4.46
C GLY A 39 -5.38 -7.43 5.31
N THR A 40 -5.02 -8.64 4.89
CA THR A 40 -3.99 -9.46 5.55
C THR A 40 -2.63 -8.77 5.49
N ASN A 41 -2.25 -8.28 4.32
CA ASN A 41 -0.99 -7.60 4.04
C ASN A 41 -0.86 -6.27 4.78
N LEU A 42 -1.92 -5.46 4.79
CA LEU A 42 -1.98 -4.21 5.56
C LEU A 42 -1.86 -4.48 7.06
N LEU A 43 -2.62 -5.44 7.60
CA LEU A 43 -2.61 -5.77 9.03
C LEU A 43 -1.25 -6.29 9.48
N ALA A 44 -0.64 -7.20 8.70
CA ALA A 44 0.67 -7.75 8.99
C ALA A 44 1.74 -6.66 8.99
N THR A 45 1.75 -5.82 7.94
CA THR A 45 2.69 -4.70 7.80
C THR A 45 2.56 -3.75 8.98
N VAL A 46 1.38 -3.18 9.23
CA VAL A 46 1.16 -2.21 10.32
C VAL A 46 1.49 -2.81 11.69
N SER A 47 1.16 -4.08 11.92
CA SER A 47 1.50 -4.76 13.18
C SER A 47 3.01 -4.88 13.39
N GLN A 48 3.78 -5.17 12.33
CA GLN A 48 5.22 -5.23 12.41
C GLN A 48 5.85 -3.85 12.68
N ILE A 49 5.36 -2.80 12.01
CA ILE A 49 5.81 -1.41 12.21
C ILE A 49 5.65 -0.99 13.68
N LEU A 50 4.47 -1.25 14.25
CA LEU A 50 4.18 -0.92 15.64
C LEU A 50 5.01 -1.75 16.62
N ALA A 51 5.21 -3.04 16.35
CA ALA A 51 6.01 -3.92 17.20
C ALA A 51 7.50 -3.54 17.23
N ALA A 52 8.03 -3.04 16.11
CA ALA A 52 9.42 -2.61 16.00
C ALA A 52 9.72 -1.27 16.71
N GLY A 53 8.69 -0.50 17.10
CA GLY A 53 8.87 0.83 17.72
C GLY A 53 9.55 1.85 16.80
N THR A 54 9.59 1.59 15.49
CA THR A 54 10.36 2.38 14.50
C THR A 54 9.89 3.82 14.36
N LEU A 55 8.67 4.12 14.82
CA LEU A 55 8.06 5.44 14.77
C LEU A 55 8.27 6.25 16.07
N ASP A 56 8.74 5.61 17.15
CA ASP A 56 8.81 6.15 18.51
C ASP A 56 10.15 6.82 18.90
N SER A 57 11.08 7.03 17.96
CA SER A 57 12.44 7.52 18.27
C SER A 57 12.50 9.00 18.71
N THR A 58 12.13 9.25 19.96
CA THR A 58 12.56 10.39 20.78
C THR A 58 13.80 10.06 21.62
N GLN A 59 14.34 8.85 21.51
CA GLN A 59 15.63 8.49 22.11
C GLN A 59 16.76 8.76 21.12
N GLU A 60 17.54 9.81 21.40
CA GLU A 60 18.95 9.89 21.02
C GLU A 60 19.70 8.73 21.67
N THR A 61 19.56 7.53 21.13
CA THR A 61 20.50 6.43 21.36
C THR A 61 20.79 5.79 20.02
N GLN A 62 22.06 5.87 19.66
CA GLN A 62 22.77 5.04 18.70
C GLN A 62 22.09 3.67 18.51
N CYS A 63 21.22 3.58 17.51
CA CYS A 63 21.02 2.33 16.80
C CYS A 63 21.54 2.59 15.39
N GLU A 64 22.79 2.20 15.16
CA GLU A 64 23.33 1.97 13.82
C GLU A 64 22.56 0.78 13.22
N ASN A 65 21.28 0.99 12.89
CA ASN A 65 20.48 0.26 11.92
C ASN A 65 18.99 0.67 12.02
N PRO A 66 18.50 1.54 11.12
CA PRO A 66 17.08 1.63 10.81
C PRO A 66 16.75 0.41 9.94
N GLU A 67 16.61 -0.77 10.54
CA GLU A 67 16.20 -1.99 9.85
C GLU A 67 14.69 -1.89 9.53
N ILE A 68 14.38 -1.65 8.24
CA ILE A 68 13.09 -1.23 7.67
C ILE A 68 12.24 -2.43 7.25
N TYR A 69 11.06 -2.60 7.85
CA TYR A 69 9.85 -3.31 7.34
C TYR A 69 10.03 -4.49 6.36
N GLU A 70 9.68 -5.71 6.81
CA GLU A 70 9.26 -6.73 5.84
C GLU A 70 7.82 -6.41 5.42
N THR A 71 7.68 -5.81 4.25
CA THR A 71 6.37 -5.52 3.67
C THR A 71 5.80 -6.78 3.03
N PHE A 72 4.61 -7.18 3.48
CA PHE A 72 3.89 -8.34 2.96
C PHE A 72 3.03 -7.90 1.77
N GLY A 73 3.37 -8.35 0.57
CA GLY A 73 2.60 -8.09 -0.64
C GLY A 73 2.56 -6.63 -1.13
N ASN A 74 1.72 -6.36 -2.14
CA ASN A 74 1.69 -5.07 -2.85
C ASN A 74 1.18 -3.95 -1.94
N SER A 75 0.05 -4.18 -1.27
CA SER A 75 -0.55 -3.23 -0.34
C SER A 75 0.33 -2.97 0.89
N GLY A 76 1.07 -3.99 1.37
CA GLY A 76 2.08 -3.81 2.41
C GLY A 76 3.24 -2.91 1.96
N ILE A 77 3.75 -3.10 0.75
CA ILE A 77 4.81 -2.24 0.18
C ILE A 77 4.32 -0.79 0.07
N LEU A 78 3.11 -0.59 -0.45
CA LEU A 78 2.55 0.75 -0.66
C LEU A 78 2.26 1.49 0.65
N ILE A 79 1.65 0.84 1.63
CA ILE A 79 1.40 1.47 2.94
C ILE A 79 2.73 1.71 3.69
N GLY A 80 3.70 0.80 3.55
CA GLY A 80 5.05 0.96 4.10
C GLY A 80 5.75 2.18 3.51
N ALA A 81 5.72 2.33 2.18
CA ALA A 81 6.28 3.50 1.50
C ALA A 81 5.58 4.80 1.91
N TRP A 82 4.24 4.78 2.03
CA TRP A 82 3.48 5.93 2.49
C TRP A 82 3.92 6.34 3.92
N LEU A 83 4.02 5.38 4.83
CA LEU A 83 4.46 5.62 6.22
C LEU A 83 5.93 6.08 6.29
N GLU A 84 6.81 5.54 5.44
CA GLU A 84 8.21 5.98 5.34
C GLU A 84 8.29 7.45 4.91
N GLY A 85 7.55 7.85 3.87
CA GLY A 85 7.49 9.25 3.42
C GLY A 85 6.88 10.17 4.47
N ALA A 86 5.81 9.74 5.14
CA ALA A 86 5.20 10.48 6.24
C ALA A 86 6.20 10.70 7.38
N GLN A 87 6.86 9.64 7.85
CA GLN A 87 7.80 9.71 8.96
C GLN A 87 9.01 10.59 8.65
N LYS A 88 9.59 10.47 7.43
CA LYS A 88 10.72 11.30 6.99
C LYS A 88 10.39 12.80 7.01
N SER A 89 9.12 13.17 6.82
CA SER A 89 8.71 14.57 6.87
C SER A 89 8.61 15.15 8.29
N ILE A 90 8.53 14.30 9.32
CA ILE A 90 8.31 14.71 10.73
C ILE A 90 9.65 14.84 11.46
N GLU A 91 10.39 15.91 11.16
CA GLU A 91 11.51 16.37 12.00
C GLU A 91 11.02 17.27 13.15
N ALA A 92 9.98 18.05 12.88
CA ALA A 92 9.19 18.81 13.83
C ALA A 92 7.69 18.56 13.51
N PRO A 93 6.74 18.99 14.35
CA PRO A 93 5.34 18.91 13.99
C PRO A 93 5.07 19.59 12.64
N VAL A 94 4.47 18.88 11.70
CA VAL A 94 4.15 19.35 10.33
C VAL A 94 2.64 19.44 10.13
N SER A 95 2.17 20.12 9.09
CA SER A 95 0.75 20.01 8.74
C SER A 95 0.45 18.61 8.20
N ILE A 96 -0.80 18.15 8.33
CA ILE A 96 -1.18 16.85 7.75
C ILE A 96 -0.99 16.86 6.23
N SER A 97 -1.23 18.00 5.56
CA SER A 97 -1.03 18.16 4.12
C SER A 97 0.44 18.04 3.69
N GLN A 98 1.37 18.60 4.46
CA GLN A 98 2.81 18.45 4.21
C GLN A 98 3.23 16.99 4.34
N MET A 99 2.75 16.32 5.39
CA MET A 99 3.05 14.92 5.64
C MET A 99 2.49 14.00 4.54
N THR A 100 1.23 14.19 4.14
CA THR A 100 0.60 13.36 3.09
C THR A 100 1.20 13.60 1.72
N ALA A 101 1.63 14.83 1.39
CA ALA A 101 2.35 15.11 0.16
C ALA A 101 3.72 14.40 0.11
N ALA A 102 4.47 14.40 1.21
CA ALA A 102 5.72 13.67 1.31
C ALA A 102 5.52 12.16 1.20
N ALA A 103 4.48 11.63 1.85
CA ALA A 103 4.08 10.23 1.79
C ALA A 103 3.70 9.80 0.35
N ALA A 104 2.86 10.57 -0.34
CA ALA A 104 2.48 10.30 -1.72
C ALA A 104 3.71 10.28 -2.66
N GLY A 105 4.66 11.19 -2.47
CA GLY A 105 5.91 11.22 -3.25
C GLY A 105 6.79 9.98 -3.02
N GLU A 106 6.74 9.34 -1.85
CA GLU A 106 7.47 8.08 -1.61
C GLU A 106 6.76 6.87 -2.25
N VAL A 107 5.43 6.88 -2.25
CA VAL A 107 4.62 5.88 -2.96
C VAL A 107 4.85 5.96 -4.47
N GLU A 108 4.89 7.16 -5.05
CA GLU A 108 5.19 7.39 -6.47
C GLU A 108 6.55 6.78 -6.85
N ARG A 109 7.55 6.93 -5.98
CA ARG A 109 8.88 6.32 -6.19
C ARG A 109 8.91 4.82 -6.00
N THR A 110 7.89 4.22 -5.39
CA THR A 110 7.84 2.78 -5.09
C THR A 110 7.25 2.01 -6.28
N ILE A 111 6.22 2.60 -6.91
CA ILE A 111 5.52 2.01 -8.04
C ILE A 111 6.37 2.15 -9.31
N VAL A 112 6.33 1.13 -10.17
CA VAL A 112 7.07 1.11 -11.45
C VAL A 112 6.18 1.51 -12.61
N CYS A 113 4.99 0.93 -12.68
CA CYS A 113 4.00 1.20 -13.72
C CYS A 113 2.66 1.48 -13.02
N PRO A 114 2.36 2.75 -12.68
CA PRO A 114 1.11 3.08 -12.00
C PRO A 114 -0.08 2.84 -12.92
N GLN A 115 -1.12 2.24 -12.35
CA GLN A 115 -2.41 2.09 -13.00
C GLN A 115 -3.34 3.24 -12.54
N PRO A 116 -4.08 3.88 -13.45
CA PRO A 116 -5.03 4.92 -13.10
C PRO A 116 -6.07 4.44 -12.09
N GLY A 117 -6.53 5.33 -11.22
CA GLY A 117 -7.64 5.09 -10.30
C GLY A 117 -7.34 4.18 -9.09
N LEU A 118 -6.06 3.87 -8.84
CA LEU A 118 -5.64 3.03 -7.70
C LEU A 118 -4.89 3.85 -6.63
N PHE A 119 -4.23 3.14 -5.70
CA PHE A 119 -3.52 3.67 -4.53
C PHE A 119 -2.73 4.96 -4.76
N LEU A 120 -1.93 5.05 -5.83
CA LEU A 120 -1.11 6.24 -6.09
C LEU A 120 -1.95 7.48 -6.32
N ASP A 121 -2.97 7.37 -7.18
CA ASP A 121 -3.85 8.49 -7.51
C ASP A 121 -4.63 8.93 -6.28
N TYR A 122 -5.10 7.97 -5.47
CA TYR A 122 -5.76 8.29 -4.21
C TYR A 122 -4.82 8.99 -3.22
N ALA A 123 -3.56 8.53 -3.09
CA ALA A 123 -2.57 9.16 -2.23
C ALA A 123 -2.26 10.60 -2.66
N ILE A 124 -2.10 10.86 -3.95
CA ILE A 124 -1.84 12.20 -4.50
C ILE A 124 -3.06 13.10 -4.31
N ARG A 125 -4.25 12.63 -4.70
CA ARG A 125 -5.49 13.42 -4.63
C ARG A 125 -5.89 13.75 -3.19
N SER A 126 -5.73 12.80 -2.27
CA SER A 126 -6.02 13.02 -0.85
C SER A 126 -5.07 14.04 -0.23
N ALA A 127 -3.78 14.05 -0.62
CA ALA A 127 -2.84 15.08 -0.20
C ALA A 127 -3.25 16.49 -0.69
N ASP A 128 -3.70 16.61 -1.94
CA ASP A 128 -4.20 17.87 -2.51
C ASP A 128 -5.48 18.36 -1.80
N LEU A 129 -6.44 17.45 -1.55
CA LEU A 129 -7.66 17.74 -0.79
C LEU A 129 -7.33 18.27 0.61
N LEU A 130 -6.47 17.58 1.35
CA LEU A 130 -6.02 17.98 2.69
C LEU A 130 -5.27 19.31 2.67
N GLY A 131 -4.53 19.61 1.60
CA GLY A 131 -3.88 20.90 1.38
C GLY A 131 -4.86 22.06 1.24
N LYS A 132 -6.00 21.84 0.58
CA LYS A 132 -7.05 22.85 0.39
C LYS A 132 -7.93 23.04 1.63
N ALA A 133 -8.23 21.96 2.34
CA ALA A 133 -9.13 21.97 3.48
C ALA A 133 -8.50 22.55 4.77
N ASN A 134 -7.17 22.59 4.87
CA ASN A 134 -6.43 23.07 6.04
C ASN A 134 -6.98 22.54 7.41
N PRO A 135 -7.13 21.21 7.56
CA PRO A 135 -7.75 20.53 8.72
C PRO A 135 -7.05 20.80 10.07
N ASP A 136 -5.84 21.37 10.04
CA ASP A 136 -5.08 21.66 11.25
C ASP A 136 -5.61 22.88 12.02
N VAL A 137 -6.59 23.61 11.47
CA VAL A 137 -7.13 24.84 12.05
C VAL A 137 -8.49 24.64 12.74
N LEU A 138 -9.34 23.72 12.27
CA LEU A 138 -10.72 23.58 12.74
C LEU A 138 -11.11 22.11 12.98
N HIS A 139 -11.21 21.72 14.25
CA HIS A 139 -11.53 20.34 14.66
C HIS A 139 -12.93 19.89 14.24
N ASP A 140 -13.89 20.81 14.17
CA ASP A 140 -15.28 20.52 13.78
C ASP A 140 -15.43 20.20 12.28
N GLU A 141 -14.40 20.46 11.47
CA GLU A 141 -14.40 20.21 10.01
C GLU A 141 -13.82 18.84 9.64
N THR A 142 -13.22 18.10 10.58
CA THR A 142 -12.57 16.82 10.27
C THR A 142 -13.55 15.73 9.84
N ALA A 143 -14.80 15.77 10.30
CA ALA A 143 -15.86 14.87 9.84
C ALA A 143 -16.23 15.14 8.36
N ILE A 144 -16.37 16.42 7.99
CA ILE A 144 -16.65 16.83 6.60
C ILE A 144 -15.51 16.39 5.69
N ILE A 145 -14.27 16.63 6.11
CA ILE A 145 -13.07 16.21 5.36
C ILE A 145 -13.00 14.69 5.25
N GLY A 146 -13.43 13.96 6.29
CA GLY A 146 -13.56 12.50 6.23
C GLY A 146 -14.55 12.05 5.15
N ASP A 147 -15.72 12.69 5.06
CA ASP A 147 -16.68 12.42 4.00
C ASP A 147 -16.15 12.80 2.60
N ASP A 148 -15.45 13.93 2.48
CA ASP A 148 -14.84 14.34 1.22
C ASP A 148 -13.75 13.34 0.77
N LEU A 149 -12.95 12.80 1.70
CA LEU A 149 -11.96 11.75 1.43
C LEU A 149 -12.62 10.43 1.00
N ARG A 150 -13.80 10.11 1.54
CA ARG A 150 -14.61 8.95 1.13
C ARG A 150 -15.13 9.13 -0.28
N MET A 151 -15.69 10.30 -0.60
CA MET A 151 -16.15 10.60 -1.96
C MET A 151 -15.00 10.61 -2.96
N LEU A 152 -13.84 11.16 -2.57
CA LEU A 152 -12.65 11.16 -3.40
C LEU A 152 -12.18 9.74 -3.74
N LEU A 153 -12.32 8.78 -2.81
CA LEU A 153 -11.98 7.37 -3.04
C LEU A 153 -12.88 6.78 -4.14
N ILE A 154 -14.18 7.06 -4.08
CA ILE A 154 -15.17 6.64 -5.08
C ILE A 154 -14.85 7.25 -6.45
N GLU A 155 -14.57 8.56 -6.49
CA GLU A 155 -14.21 9.26 -7.72
C GLU A 155 -12.91 8.73 -8.32
N THR A 156 -11.92 8.42 -7.48
CA THR A 156 -10.63 7.86 -7.93
C THR A 156 -10.86 6.49 -8.55
N ALA A 157 -11.63 5.62 -7.91
CA ALA A 157 -11.95 4.29 -8.43
C ALA A 157 -12.69 4.33 -9.77
N SER A 158 -13.42 5.40 -10.08
CA SER A 158 -14.11 5.56 -11.38
C SER A 158 -13.15 5.66 -12.57
N GLU A 159 -11.87 5.95 -12.34
CA GLU A 159 -10.81 6.00 -13.34
C GLU A 159 -10.19 4.62 -13.63
N ALA A 160 -10.57 3.58 -12.88
CA ALA A 160 -10.18 2.18 -13.05
C ALA A 160 -11.40 1.30 -13.38
N PRO A 161 -11.83 1.21 -14.66
CA PRO A 161 -12.98 0.42 -15.07
C PRO A 161 -12.93 -1.05 -14.62
N GLU A 162 -11.73 -1.61 -14.49
CA GLU A 162 -11.44 -2.98 -14.06
C GLU A 162 -11.78 -3.24 -12.58
N LEU A 163 -11.96 -2.19 -11.76
CA LEU A 163 -12.50 -2.35 -10.41
C LEU A 163 -13.99 -2.72 -10.43
N HIS A 164 -14.66 -2.63 -11.58
CA HIS A 164 -16.07 -2.99 -11.75
C HIS A 164 -16.96 -2.37 -10.66
N GLN A 165 -16.83 -1.06 -10.47
CA GLN A 165 -17.65 -0.30 -9.53
C GLN A 165 -17.44 -0.68 -8.06
N LEU A 166 -16.26 -1.20 -7.73
CA LEU A 166 -15.71 -1.27 -6.39
C LEU A 166 -14.65 -0.17 -6.20
N VAL A 167 -14.32 0.14 -4.95
CA VAL A 167 -13.12 0.93 -4.63
C VAL A 167 -11.88 0.05 -4.60
N ASP A 168 -10.72 0.65 -4.86
CA ASP A 168 -9.43 -0.03 -4.69
C ASP A 168 -9.18 -0.36 -3.22
N SER A 169 -8.98 -1.65 -2.92
CA SER A 169 -8.78 -2.17 -1.56
C SER A 169 -7.59 -1.52 -0.84
N GLY A 170 -6.51 -1.23 -1.57
CA GLY A 170 -5.34 -0.56 -1.01
C GLY A 170 -5.65 0.89 -0.63
N SER A 171 -6.30 1.62 -1.52
CA SER A 171 -6.77 3.00 -1.30
C SER A 171 -7.75 3.09 -0.13
N THR A 172 -8.66 2.12 0.02
CA THR A 172 -9.56 2.01 1.18
C THR A 172 -8.78 1.86 2.49
N GLY A 173 -7.69 1.07 2.48
CA GLY A 173 -6.76 0.99 3.60
C GLY A 173 -6.16 2.35 3.96
N LEU A 174 -5.66 3.09 2.97
CA LEU A 174 -5.12 4.43 3.17
C LEU A 174 -6.18 5.42 3.68
N TYR A 175 -7.40 5.36 3.15
CA TYR A 175 -8.53 6.17 3.61
C TYR A 175 -8.77 6.04 5.11
N PHE A 176 -8.82 4.82 5.64
CA PHE A 176 -9.03 4.60 7.07
C PHE A 176 -7.86 5.10 7.93
N LEU A 177 -6.61 4.98 7.45
CA LEU A 177 -5.47 5.61 8.12
C LEU A 177 -5.60 7.14 8.17
N LEU A 178 -6.03 7.76 7.07
CA LEU A 178 -6.26 9.21 7.01
C LEU A 178 -7.40 9.65 7.96
N LYS A 179 -8.50 8.89 8.08
CA LYS A 179 -9.54 9.15 9.09
C LYS A 179 -8.95 9.19 10.51
N ARG A 180 -8.12 8.21 10.86
CA ARG A 180 -7.45 8.18 12.18
C ARG A 180 -6.53 9.37 12.40
N LEU A 181 -5.80 9.80 11.38
CA LEU A 181 -4.99 11.01 11.45
C LEU A 181 -5.83 12.28 11.65
N LEU A 182 -7.07 12.29 11.16
CA LEU A 182 -8.07 13.35 11.34
C LEU A 182 -8.87 13.22 12.65
N PHE A 183 -8.57 12.24 13.51
CA PHE A 183 -9.35 11.90 14.72
C PHE A 183 -10.79 11.47 14.46
N THR A 184 -11.09 11.00 13.25
CA THR A 184 -12.39 10.41 12.92
C THR A 184 -12.30 8.88 12.98
N CYS A 185 -13.36 8.25 13.49
CA CYS A 185 -13.49 6.80 13.50
C CYS A 185 -14.18 6.33 12.22
N PRO A 186 -13.97 5.07 11.81
CA PRO A 186 -14.88 4.41 10.89
C PRO A 186 -16.31 4.43 11.43
N ASP A 187 -17.28 4.63 10.54
CA ASP A 187 -18.70 4.71 10.87
C ASP A 187 -19.55 3.89 9.88
N SER A 188 -20.86 3.92 10.04
CA SER A 188 -21.76 3.10 9.21
C SER A 188 -21.78 3.50 7.74
N ALA A 189 -21.42 4.74 7.37
CA ALA A 189 -21.36 5.16 5.97
C ALA A 189 -20.13 4.58 5.24
N ASP A 190 -19.11 4.13 5.98
CA ASP A 190 -17.95 3.47 5.41
C ASP A 190 -18.24 2.02 4.98
N GLU A 191 -19.33 1.43 5.47
CA GLU A 191 -19.73 0.06 5.09
C GLU A 191 -20.04 -0.04 3.60
N ASP A 192 -20.56 1.03 3.00
CA ASP A 192 -20.86 1.14 1.57
C ASP A 192 -19.61 0.97 0.70
N LEU A 193 -18.40 1.22 1.23
CA LEU A 193 -17.14 1.03 0.51
C LEU A 193 -16.82 -0.46 0.24
N PHE A 194 -17.44 -1.38 0.96
CA PHE A 194 -17.21 -2.82 0.79
C PHE A 194 -18.24 -3.49 -0.11
N GLU A 195 -19.16 -2.71 -0.67
CA GLU A 195 -20.20 -3.17 -1.58
C GLU A 195 -19.96 -2.57 -2.98
N SER A 196 -20.28 -3.35 -4.02
CA SER A 196 -20.27 -2.81 -5.38
C SER A 196 -21.45 -1.86 -5.55
N TRP A 197 -21.21 -0.70 -6.16
CA TRP A 197 -22.30 0.19 -6.57
C TRP A 197 -22.93 -0.22 -7.93
N ALA A 198 -22.52 -1.36 -8.50
CA ALA A 198 -23.16 -1.97 -9.67
C ALA A 198 -24.29 -2.95 -9.29
N GLN A 199 -25.25 -3.14 -10.20
CA GLN A 199 -26.31 -4.15 -10.09
C GLN A 199 -26.12 -5.39 -10.99
N GLU A 200 -24.92 -5.69 -11.50
CA GLU A 200 -24.71 -6.87 -12.38
C GLU A 200 -23.53 -7.76 -11.96
N PRO A 201 -23.59 -9.08 -12.26
CA PRO A 201 -22.58 -10.03 -11.83
C PRO A 201 -21.28 -9.88 -12.63
N LEU A 202 -20.15 -9.94 -11.93
CA LEU A 202 -18.82 -10.04 -12.50
C LEU A 202 -18.72 -11.31 -13.35
N THR A 203 -18.35 -11.18 -14.63
CA THR A 203 -18.05 -12.33 -15.50
C THR A 203 -16.55 -12.57 -15.49
N GLY A 204 -16.15 -13.79 -15.10
CA GLY A 204 -14.76 -14.16 -14.85
C GLY A 204 -13.88 -14.10 -16.10
N ALA A 205 -12.70 -13.51 -15.93
CA ALA A 205 -11.61 -13.62 -16.89
C ALA A 205 -11.05 -15.05 -16.89
N SER A 206 -10.81 -15.60 -18.08
CA SER A 206 -10.23 -16.92 -18.28
C SER A 206 -8.74 -16.93 -17.92
N ALA A 207 -8.32 -17.85 -17.06
CA ALA A 207 -6.91 -18.13 -16.80
C ALA A 207 -6.37 -19.12 -17.81
N ASP A 208 -5.37 -18.72 -18.59
CA ASP A 208 -4.60 -19.64 -19.44
C ASP A 208 -3.08 -19.58 -19.17
N ASP A 209 -2.65 -19.10 -18.00
CA ASP A 209 -1.31 -19.30 -17.49
C ASP A 209 -1.33 -19.32 -15.95
N GLU A 210 -0.56 -20.22 -15.31
CA GLU A 210 -0.45 -20.32 -13.85
C GLU A 210 0.24 -19.05 -13.31
N LEU A 211 -0.54 -18.00 -13.04
CA LEU A 211 -0.08 -16.73 -12.48
C LEU A 211 0.40 -16.96 -11.04
N VAL A 212 1.60 -16.48 -10.73
CA VAL A 212 2.22 -16.60 -9.40
C VAL A 212 2.71 -15.25 -8.91
N GLU A 213 2.74 -15.11 -7.59
CA GLU A 213 3.44 -14.07 -6.86
C GLU A 213 4.94 -14.40 -6.82
N PHE A 214 5.77 -13.41 -7.14
CA PHE A 214 7.21 -13.40 -6.89
C PHE A 214 7.53 -12.34 -5.85
N MET A 215 8.11 -12.76 -4.73
CA MET A 215 8.65 -11.87 -3.71
C MET A 215 10.13 -12.17 -3.51
N PHE A 216 10.98 -11.15 -3.53
CA PHE A 216 12.43 -11.33 -3.37
C PHE A 216 13.13 -10.05 -2.93
N THR A 217 14.34 -10.19 -2.40
CA THR A 217 15.23 -9.08 -2.08
C THR A 217 16.46 -9.12 -2.98
N VAL A 218 16.79 -7.99 -3.60
CA VAL A 218 18.01 -7.82 -4.38
C VAL A 218 18.97 -6.92 -3.63
N GLU A 219 20.14 -7.43 -3.28
CA GLU A 219 21.22 -6.66 -2.69
C GLU A 219 22.27 -6.26 -3.72
N ASP A 220 23.00 -5.18 -3.42
CA ASP A 220 24.09 -4.65 -4.26
C ASP A 220 23.70 -4.24 -5.70
N ALA A 221 22.41 -4.13 -6.00
CA ALA A 221 21.90 -3.64 -7.28
C ALA A 221 21.20 -2.28 -7.15
N PRO A 222 21.44 -1.34 -8.08
CA PRO A 222 20.64 -0.13 -8.14
C PRO A 222 19.24 -0.43 -8.72
N ARG A 223 18.23 0.34 -8.30
CA ARG A 223 16.81 0.15 -8.70
C ARG A 223 16.62 0.04 -10.21
N ASN A 224 17.31 0.87 -10.99
CA ASN A 224 17.21 0.87 -12.46
C ASN A 224 17.71 -0.44 -13.10
N HIS A 225 18.65 -1.15 -12.46
CA HIS A 225 19.11 -2.45 -12.92
C HIS A 225 18.01 -3.51 -12.75
N ILE A 226 17.39 -3.57 -11.56
CA ILE A 226 16.28 -4.49 -11.26
C ILE A 226 15.12 -4.26 -12.24
N LEU A 227 14.78 -3.00 -12.47
CA LEU A 227 13.77 -2.60 -13.46
C LEU A 227 14.10 -3.09 -14.87
N ALA A 228 15.34 -2.92 -15.31
CA ALA A 228 15.77 -3.34 -16.64
C ALA A 228 15.80 -4.86 -16.82
N VAL A 229 15.89 -5.62 -15.73
CA VAL A 229 15.73 -7.09 -15.75
C VAL A 229 14.24 -7.43 -15.82
N LEU A 230 13.43 -6.89 -14.91
CA LEU A 230 11.98 -7.16 -14.84
C LEU A 230 11.24 -6.78 -16.12
N SER A 231 11.65 -5.71 -16.81
CA SER A 231 11.05 -5.29 -18.08
C SER A 231 11.25 -6.27 -19.24
N ARG A 232 12.09 -7.30 -19.08
CA ARG A 232 12.31 -8.36 -20.07
C ARG A 232 11.33 -9.51 -19.92
N PHE A 233 10.60 -9.54 -18.81
CA PHE A 233 9.65 -10.58 -18.47
C PHE A 233 8.22 -10.04 -18.50
N SER A 234 7.26 -10.93 -18.72
CA SER A 234 5.83 -10.63 -18.70
C SER A 234 5.32 -10.52 -17.25
N VAL A 235 5.72 -9.47 -16.55
CA VAL A 235 5.23 -9.17 -15.19
C VAL A 235 4.11 -8.12 -15.23
N GLU A 236 3.03 -8.35 -14.48
CA GLU A 236 1.77 -7.57 -14.57
C GLU A 236 1.66 -6.49 -13.50
N SER A 237 2.22 -6.71 -12.32
CA SER A 237 2.37 -5.70 -11.27
C SER A 237 3.78 -5.74 -10.74
N VAL A 238 4.40 -4.58 -10.53
CA VAL A 238 5.77 -4.48 -10.00
C VAL A 238 5.84 -3.35 -8.97
N MET A 239 6.15 -3.74 -7.74
CA MET A 239 6.40 -2.85 -6.61
C MET A 239 7.84 -3.03 -6.14
N LEU A 240 8.56 -1.92 -5.95
CA LEU A 240 9.93 -1.93 -5.44
C LEU A 240 10.02 -1.10 -4.17
N GLY A 241 10.16 -1.77 -3.02
CA GLY A 241 10.38 -1.18 -1.71
C GLY A 241 11.79 -1.43 -1.17
N ARG A 242 12.02 -1.07 0.08
CA ARG A 242 13.26 -1.37 0.82
C ARG A 242 13.08 -2.63 1.64
N SER A 243 14.15 -3.41 1.81
CA SER A 243 14.17 -4.59 2.69
C SER A 243 14.78 -4.28 4.05
N SER A 244 14.40 -5.06 5.06
CA SER A 244 14.84 -4.92 6.47
C SER A 244 16.33 -5.15 6.65
N HIS A 245 16.90 -6.10 5.93
CA HIS A 245 18.32 -6.44 6.00
C HIS A 245 19.19 -5.68 4.98
N GLY A 246 18.64 -4.65 4.33
CA GLY A 246 19.27 -3.93 3.23
C GLY A 246 18.87 -4.46 1.85
N GLY A 247 19.15 -3.68 0.80
CA GLY A 247 18.73 -3.99 -0.56
C GLY A 247 17.31 -3.53 -0.92
N ILE A 248 16.85 -3.95 -2.10
CA ILE A 248 15.55 -3.58 -2.67
C ILE A 248 14.64 -4.82 -2.61
N ARG A 249 13.53 -4.69 -1.89
CA ARG A 249 12.46 -5.70 -1.89
C ARG A 249 11.59 -5.48 -3.11
N ALA A 250 11.42 -6.52 -3.91
CA ALA A 250 10.51 -6.52 -5.04
C ALA A 250 9.33 -7.45 -4.75
N HIS A 251 8.16 -7.00 -5.14
CA HIS A 251 7.00 -7.86 -5.27
C HIS A 251 6.42 -7.64 -6.67
N CYS A 252 6.28 -8.73 -7.41
CA CYS A 252 5.65 -8.70 -8.71
C CYS A 252 4.87 -9.97 -9.02
N HIS A 253 3.96 -9.87 -9.97
CA HIS A 253 3.17 -10.99 -10.47
C HIS A 253 3.51 -11.30 -11.91
N GLY A 254 3.53 -12.58 -12.27
CA GLY A 254 3.77 -13.02 -13.64
C GLY A 254 3.56 -14.53 -13.79
N PRO A 255 3.69 -15.06 -15.02
CA PRO A 255 3.46 -16.47 -15.26
C PRO A 255 4.60 -17.32 -14.68
N LYS A 256 4.26 -18.42 -14.02
CA LYS A 256 5.22 -19.28 -13.28
C LYS A 256 6.46 -19.72 -14.08
N TYR A 257 6.33 -19.88 -15.39
CA TYR A 257 7.43 -20.36 -16.24
C TYR A 257 8.63 -19.39 -16.25
N ILE A 258 8.46 -18.11 -15.91
CA ILE A 258 9.56 -17.14 -15.90
C ILE A 258 10.49 -17.29 -14.67
N ALA A 259 10.10 -18.09 -13.67
CA ALA A 259 10.75 -18.11 -12.36
C ALA A 259 12.27 -18.37 -12.42
N ALA A 260 12.68 -19.38 -13.18
CA ALA A 260 14.08 -19.77 -13.28
C ALA A 260 14.91 -18.69 -14.00
N ASP A 261 14.44 -18.24 -15.15
CA ASP A 261 15.12 -17.21 -15.96
C ASP A 261 15.18 -15.86 -15.25
N LEU A 262 14.14 -15.52 -14.47
CA LEU A 262 14.10 -14.32 -13.63
C LEU A 262 15.15 -14.39 -12.52
N TYR A 263 15.21 -15.51 -11.78
CA TYR A 263 16.21 -15.71 -10.73
C TYR A 263 17.63 -15.62 -11.30
N ASP A 264 17.92 -16.34 -12.39
CA ASP A 264 19.24 -16.36 -13.00
C ASP A 264 19.65 -14.98 -13.51
N SER A 265 18.72 -14.24 -14.11
CA SER A 265 18.97 -12.88 -14.60
C SER A 265 19.32 -11.90 -13.47
N LEU A 266 18.67 -12.02 -12.32
CA LEU A 266 18.94 -11.17 -11.15
C LEU A 266 20.20 -11.62 -10.39
N ALA A 267 20.44 -12.93 -10.27
CA ALA A 267 21.59 -13.49 -9.57
C ALA A 267 22.93 -13.30 -10.33
N THR A 268 22.87 -12.99 -11.63
CA THR A 268 24.08 -12.79 -12.46
C THR A 268 24.93 -11.60 -12.01
N SER A 269 24.31 -10.54 -11.48
CA SER A 269 24.99 -9.28 -11.13
C SER A 269 24.66 -8.75 -9.74
N SER A 270 23.92 -9.50 -8.94
CA SER A 270 23.52 -9.11 -7.59
C SER A 270 23.31 -10.32 -6.69
N ARG A 271 23.34 -10.09 -5.37
CA ARG A 271 22.96 -11.13 -4.41
C ARG A 271 21.44 -11.15 -4.29
N MET A 272 20.88 -12.35 -4.39
CA MET A 272 19.45 -12.63 -4.31
C MET A 272 19.14 -13.33 -2.99
N ASP A 273 18.28 -12.71 -2.19
CA ASP A 273 17.82 -13.22 -0.90
C ASP A 273 16.28 -13.31 -0.89
N ASP A 274 15.73 -14.20 -0.05
CA ASP A 274 14.28 -14.42 0.14
C ASP A 274 13.46 -14.61 -1.15
N PHE A 275 14.00 -15.28 -2.17
CA PHE A 275 13.25 -15.54 -3.40
C PHE A 275 12.14 -16.57 -3.16
N HIS A 276 10.91 -16.09 -3.13
CA HIS A 276 9.71 -16.86 -2.88
C HIS A 276 8.76 -16.79 -4.07
N ILE A 277 8.15 -17.94 -4.37
CA ILE A 277 7.10 -18.08 -5.36
C ILE A 277 5.86 -18.58 -4.63
N ARG A 278 4.73 -17.89 -4.78
CA ARG A 278 3.45 -18.32 -4.23
C ARG A 278 2.39 -18.35 -5.32
N GLN A 279 1.48 -19.30 -5.24
CA GLN A 279 0.36 -19.37 -6.18
C GLN A 279 -0.64 -18.27 -5.82
N VAL A 280 -1.07 -17.49 -6.81
CA VAL A 280 -2.19 -16.57 -6.62
C VAL A 280 -3.44 -17.41 -6.44
N TYR A 281 -4.22 -17.18 -5.38
CA TYR A 281 -5.44 -17.92 -5.12
C TYR A 281 -6.39 -17.78 -6.31
N GLN A 282 -6.56 -18.85 -7.09
CA GLN A 282 -7.76 -19.03 -7.88
C GLN A 282 -8.74 -19.74 -6.96
N GLU A 283 -9.76 -19.05 -6.47
CA GLU A 283 -10.91 -19.79 -5.97
C GLU A 283 -11.45 -20.65 -7.12
N ASP A 284 -11.58 -21.95 -6.85
CA ASP A 284 -12.45 -22.81 -7.62
C ASP A 284 -13.84 -22.17 -7.59
N LEU A 285 -14.21 -21.46 -8.66
CA LEU A 285 -15.58 -20.99 -8.87
C LEU A 285 -16.50 -22.22 -8.76
N PRO A 286 -17.50 -22.23 -7.85
CA PRO A 286 -18.49 -23.30 -7.81
C PRO A 286 -19.34 -23.37 -9.08
#